data_AF-A0A8K0TF05-F1
#
_entry.id   AF-A0A8K0TF05-F1
#
_cell.length_a   1.000
_cell.length_b   1.000
_cell.length_c   1.000
_cell.angle_alpha   90.00
_cell.angle_beta   90.00
_cell.angle_gamma   90.00
#
_symmetry.space_group_name_H-M   'P 1'
#
loop_
_entity.id
_entity.type
_entity.pdbx_description
1 polymer ?
#
loop_
_entity_poly.entity_id
_entity_poly.type
_entity_poly.pdbx_seq_one_letter_code
_entity_poly.pdbx_strand_id
1 'polypeptide(L)'
;MLMPFIGSGRLVLRKRTKPVACEVGDDRVVRSVTLRRLDGNRGTFIVKAAYVIDATELGDLLPLANIPYVTGFESRHDTGEPSAPEEAQPTNSQAVSICFAVDHVEGEDHTIPRPAAYDHWRACNPPFWGAPLLSLRAPHPRTLEIVERAFTPNPGDDPALVVADQRLGGGDMNLWTFRRIAARDNFTPGAYPSDICLVNWPMIDFFEDPIIDVSEKEYTDRLARAASLSYSMLYFLQTECPRADGRGKGYPGLRLRGDVTGTDHGLAMAPYVRESRRIQAVTRIVEQDLSLEVRGAKGAVRYRDSVGVGMYRIDLHPSTGGDNYIDVACCPFEIPLGALIPKDGGNLLAGCKNIGTTHITNGCYRLHPVEWNIGEAAGILAAHCLNTGLTPIEVQKDDELFAKFHEVLVCEGVETSWPDVTGY
;
A
#
# COMPACT_ATOMS: atom_id res chain seq x y z
N MET A 1 13.84 0.96 17.56
CA MET A 1 12.60 1.56 18.09
C MET A 1 11.88 0.68 19.11
N LEU A 2 11.41 -0.54 18.77
CA LEU A 2 10.54 -1.32 19.68
C LEU A 2 11.24 -2.07 20.84
N MET A 3 12.53 -2.39 20.69
CA MET A 3 13.25 -3.26 21.62
C MET A 3 13.22 -2.82 23.10
N PRO A 4 13.35 -1.52 23.45
CA PRO A 4 13.25 -1.09 24.85
C PRO A 4 11.89 -1.41 25.49
N PHE A 5 10.79 -1.31 24.75
CA PHE A 5 9.44 -1.59 25.25
C PHE A 5 9.18 -3.09 25.37
N ILE A 6 9.73 -3.88 24.43
CA ILE A 6 9.69 -5.35 24.51
C ILE A 6 10.51 -5.83 25.73
N GLY A 7 11.74 -5.34 25.87
CA GLY A 7 12.64 -5.71 26.96
C GLY A 7 12.12 -5.31 28.35
N SER A 8 11.39 -4.20 28.45
CA SER A 8 10.75 -3.76 29.70
C SER A 8 9.38 -4.40 29.96
N GLY A 9 8.90 -5.31 29.10
CA GLY A 9 7.59 -5.95 29.23
C GLY A 9 6.38 -5.03 28.97
N ARG A 10 6.60 -3.83 28.43
CA ARG A 10 5.52 -2.87 28.08
C ARG A 10 4.89 -3.17 26.72
N LEU A 11 5.61 -3.89 25.85
CA LEU A 11 5.15 -4.31 24.54
C LEU A 11 5.32 -5.81 24.35
N VAL A 12 4.26 -6.47 23.92
CA VAL A 12 4.27 -7.90 23.59
C VAL A 12 4.13 -8.06 22.08
N LEU A 13 5.20 -8.47 21.41
CA LEU A 13 5.19 -8.74 19.96
C LEU A 13 4.84 -10.21 19.69
N ARG A 14 3.79 -10.45 18.89
CA ARG A 14 3.38 -11.78 18.40
C ARG A 14 3.52 -11.81 16.87
N LYS A 15 4.61 -12.40 16.38
CA LYS A 15 4.85 -12.57 14.93
C LYS A 15 4.08 -13.78 14.39
N ARG A 16 3.93 -13.85 13.06
CA ARG A 16 3.29 -14.99 12.35
C ARG A 16 1.93 -15.36 12.94
N THR A 17 1.08 -14.36 13.10
CA THR A 17 -0.23 -14.48 13.75
C THR A 17 -1.25 -13.73 12.92
N LYS A 18 -2.46 -14.28 12.75
CA LYS A 18 -3.56 -13.66 11.99
C LYS A 18 -4.85 -13.62 12.85
N PRO A 19 -5.62 -12.52 12.86
CA PRO A 19 -6.96 -12.52 13.46
C PRO A 19 -7.91 -13.44 12.71
N VAL A 20 -8.76 -14.16 13.44
CA VAL A 20 -9.72 -15.13 12.87
C VAL A 20 -11.13 -15.02 13.41
N ALA A 21 -11.33 -14.35 14.55
CA ALA A 21 -12.65 -14.03 15.10
C ALA A 21 -12.56 -12.86 16.06
N CYS A 22 -13.66 -12.12 16.21
CA CYS A 22 -13.84 -11.11 17.26
C CYS A 22 -15.10 -11.44 18.08
N GLU A 23 -15.05 -11.14 19.37
CA GLU A 23 -16.23 -11.08 20.23
C GLU A 23 -16.61 -9.61 20.42
N VAL A 24 -17.82 -9.26 20.01
CA VAL A 24 -18.33 -7.88 20.04
C VAL A 24 -19.58 -7.85 20.89
N GLY A 25 -19.65 -6.92 21.84
CA GLY A 25 -20.85 -6.70 22.65
C GLY A 25 -21.95 -5.98 21.90
N ASP A 26 -23.17 -5.95 22.45
CA ASP A 26 -24.31 -5.21 21.89
C ASP A 26 -24.04 -3.70 21.79
N ASP A 27 -23.11 -3.19 22.61
CA ASP A 27 -22.59 -1.82 22.58
C ASP A 27 -21.51 -1.58 21.52
N ARG A 28 -21.31 -2.55 20.61
CA ARG A 28 -20.32 -2.52 19.51
C ARG A 28 -18.86 -2.47 19.97
N VAL A 29 -18.61 -2.73 21.26
CA VAL A 29 -17.26 -2.79 21.82
C VAL A 29 -16.68 -4.18 21.54
N VAL A 30 -15.53 -4.22 20.86
CA VAL A 30 -14.72 -5.42 20.70
C VAL A 30 -14.17 -5.81 22.07
N ARG A 31 -14.65 -6.94 22.62
CA ARG A 31 -14.24 -7.48 23.92
C ARG A 31 -12.98 -8.33 23.81
N SER A 32 -12.86 -9.07 22.71
CA SER A 32 -11.71 -9.93 22.47
C SER A 32 -11.48 -10.19 20.98
N VAL A 33 -10.22 -10.45 20.63
CA VAL A 33 -9.80 -10.89 19.29
C VAL A 33 -9.16 -12.27 19.43
N THR A 34 -9.69 -13.25 18.71
CA THR A 34 -9.09 -14.57 18.56
C THR A 34 -8.07 -14.54 17.44
N LEU A 35 -6.85 -14.93 17.77
CA LEU A 35 -5.68 -14.91 16.91
C LEU A 35 -5.22 -16.34 16.66
N ARG A 36 -4.95 -16.69 15.40
CA ARG A 36 -4.40 -17.98 14.97
C ARG A 36 -2.91 -17.85 14.70
N ARG A 37 -2.10 -18.74 15.25
CA ARG A 37 -0.67 -18.85 14.90
C ARG A 37 -0.54 -19.47 13.51
N LEU A 38 0.35 -18.91 12.71
CA LEU A 38 0.66 -19.40 11.35
C LEU A 38 1.87 -20.34 11.34
N ASP A 39 2.51 -20.56 12.49
CA ASP A 39 3.55 -21.59 12.65
C ASP A 39 2.93 -22.98 12.85
N GLY A 40 3.79 -24.00 12.82
CA GLY A 40 3.43 -25.41 12.63
C GLY A 40 2.44 -26.03 13.63
N ASN A 41 2.02 -25.32 14.68
CA ASN A 41 1.04 -25.82 15.65
C ASN A 41 -0.38 -25.26 15.46
N ARG A 42 -0.61 -24.30 14.54
CA ARG A 42 -1.91 -23.68 14.15
C ARG A 42 -2.89 -23.31 15.28
N GLY A 43 -2.44 -23.28 16.53
CA GLY A 43 -3.28 -23.03 17.70
C GLY A 43 -3.80 -21.59 17.72
N THR A 44 -4.94 -21.41 18.37
CA THR A 44 -5.52 -20.08 18.60
C THR A 44 -5.24 -19.59 20.02
N PHE A 45 -5.27 -18.28 20.21
CA PHE A 45 -5.25 -17.64 21.52
C PHE A 45 -6.09 -16.36 21.46
N ILE A 46 -6.59 -15.93 22.62
CA ILE A 46 -7.50 -14.79 22.74
C ILE A 46 -6.76 -13.62 23.39
N VAL A 47 -6.92 -12.43 22.83
CA VAL A 47 -6.44 -11.17 23.40
C VAL A 47 -7.64 -10.30 23.74
N LYS A 48 -7.67 -9.78 24.96
CA LYS A 48 -8.62 -8.77 25.42
C LYS A 48 -7.90 -7.44 25.53
N ALA A 49 -8.51 -6.38 25.02
CA ALA A 49 -7.95 -5.04 25.04
C ALA A 49 -9.06 -4.00 25.21
N ALA A 50 -8.73 -2.87 25.83
CA ALA A 50 -9.65 -1.75 25.95
C ALA A 50 -9.86 -1.03 24.61
N TYR A 51 -8.80 -0.97 23.79
CA TYR A 51 -8.81 -0.47 22.42
C TYR A 51 -8.15 -1.47 21.48
N VAL A 52 -8.65 -1.53 20.25
CA VAL A 52 -8.11 -2.34 19.17
C VAL A 52 -7.83 -1.42 17.99
N ILE A 53 -6.64 -1.50 17.40
CA ILE A 53 -6.28 -0.73 16.21
C ILE A 53 -6.06 -1.74 15.08
N ASP A 54 -6.87 -1.66 14.04
CA ASP A 54 -6.73 -2.52 12.87
C ASP A 54 -5.76 -1.89 11.87
N ALA A 55 -4.54 -2.41 11.84
CA ALA A 55 -3.52 -2.08 10.86
C ALA A 55 -3.22 -3.29 9.94
N THR A 56 -4.20 -4.16 9.71
CA THR A 56 -4.06 -5.26 8.74
C THR A 56 -4.20 -4.75 7.31
N GLU A 57 -3.47 -5.36 6.36
CA GLU A 57 -3.43 -4.92 4.96
C GLU A 57 -4.80 -4.87 4.26
N LEU A 58 -5.77 -5.68 4.72
CA LEU A 58 -7.09 -5.82 4.11
C LEU A 58 -8.24 -5.38 5.04
N GLY A 59 -7.92 -4.75 6.18
CA GLY A 59 -8.93 -4.36 7.17
C GLY A 59 -9.69 -5.57 7.73
N ASP A 60 -8.97 -6.65 8.04
CA ASP A 60 -9.49 -7.95 8.43
C ASP A 60 -10.38 -7.89 9.69
N LEU A 61 -10.19 -6.91 10.58
CA LEU A 61 -11.02 -6.81 11.79
C LEU A 61 -12.40 -6.20 11.51
N LEU A 62 -12.57 -5.45 10.41
CA LEU A 62 -13.87 -4.87 10.04
C LEU A 62 -14.96 -5.94 9.86
N PRO A 63 -14.80 -6.97 8.99
CA PRO A 63 -15.79 -8.04 8.88
C PRO A 63 -15.85 -8.92 10.14
N LEU A 64 -14.71 -9.20 10.80
CA LEU A 64 -14.70 -10.04 12.00
C LEU A 64 -15.44 -9.41 13.18
N ALA A 65 -15.43 -8.07 13.28
CA ALA A 65 -16.14 -7.30 14.30
C ALA A 65 -17.53 -6.81 13.83
N ASN A 66 -17.99 -7.20 12.65
CA ASN A 66 -19.24 -6.75 12.05
C ASN A 66 -19.36 -5.21 11.99
N ILE A 67 -18.25 -4.53 11.69
CA ILE A 67 -18.22 -3.07 11.50
C ILE A 67 -18.46 -2.78 10.02
N PRO A 68 -19.40 -1.88 9.67
CA PRO A 68 -19.69 -1.57 8.27
C PRO A 68 -18.46 -1.03 7.52
N TYR A 69 -18.25 -1.54 6.31
CA TYR A 69 -17.15 -1.15 5.43
C TYR A 69 -17.60 -1.12 3.96
N VAL A 70 -16.76 -0.57 3.09
CA VAL A 70 -16.91 -0.56 1.63
C VAL A 70 -15.65 -1.10 0.96
N THR A 71 -15.78 -1.56 -0.28
CA THR A 71 -14.71 -2.11 -1.13
C THR A 71 -14.93 -1.66 -2.56
N GLY A 72 -13.87 -1.63 -3.38
CA GLY A 72 -13.95 -1.27 -4.79
C GLY A 72 -14.51 0.12 -5.02
N PHE A 73 -14.99 0.43 -6.23
CA PHE A 73 -15.50 1.78 -6.51
C PHE A 73 -16.85 2.07 -5.85
N GLU A 74 -16.93 3.21 -5.17
CA GLU A 74 -18.19 3.90 -4.92
C GLU A 74 -18.76 4.49 -6.23
N SER A 75 -20.04 4.81 -6.25
CA SER A 75 -20.67 5.47 -7.39
C SER A 75 -20.55 6.98 -7.30
N ARG A 76 -20.51 7.65 -8.47
CA ARG A 76 -20.61 9.10 -8.55
C ARG A 76 -21.95 9.63 -8.03
N HIS A 77 -23.01 8.82 -8.06
CA HIS A 77 -24.28 9.15 -7.42
C HIS A 77 -24.20 9.22 -5.89
N ASP A 78 -23.31 8.42 -5.27
CA ASP A 78 -23.07 8.40 -3.83
C ASP A 78 -22.07 9.50 -3.40
N THR A 79 -20.93 9.59 -4.07
CA THR A 79 -19.81 10.45 -3.62
C THR A 79 -19.70 11.78 -4.37
N GLY A 80 -20.33 11.89 -5.54
CA GLY A 80 -20.18 13.04 -6.44
C GLY A 80 -18.78 13.18 -7.05
N GLU A 81 -17.89 12.19 -6.86
CA GLU A 81 -16.49 12.27 -7.29
C GLU A 81 -16.39 12.25 -8.83
N PRO A 82 -15.66 13.20 -9.44
CA PRO A 82 -15.57 13.27 -10.90
C PRO A 82 -14.90 12.03 -11.51
N SER A 83 -13.98 11.38 -10.79
CA SER A 83 -13.29 10.17 -11.26
C SER A 83 -14.02 8.86 -10.93
N ALA A 84 -15.14 8.91 -10.21
CA ALA A 84 -15.93 7.71 -9.89
C ALA A 84 -16.83 7.28 -11.07
N PRO A 85 -17.08 5.96 -11.24
CA PRO A 85 -18.05 5.46 -12.21
C PRO A 85 -19.48 5.85 -11.82
N GLU A 86 -20.42 5.81 -12.76
CA GLU A 86 -21.84 6.12 -12.49
C GLU A 86 -22.46 5.19 -11.45
N GLU A 87 -22.08 3.92 -11.49
CA GLU A 87 -22.60 2.85 -10.64
C GLU A 87 -21.48 2.25 -9.80
N ALA A 88 -21.81 1.81 -8.58
CA ALA A 88 -20.84 1.25 -7.66
C ALA A 88 -20.32 -0.11 -8.16
N GLN A 89 -19.03 -0.36 -7.97
CA GLN A 89 -18.35 -1.58 -8.43
C GLN A 89 -17.58 -2.21 -7.26
N PRO A 90 -18.28 -2.87 -6.31
CA PRO A 90 -17.69 -3.28 -5.04
C PRO A 90 -16.60 -4.36 -5.16
N THR A 91 -16.55 -5.08 -6.29
CA THR A 91 -15.56 -6.12 -6.59
C THR A 91 -14.41 -5.63 -7.47
N ASN A 92 -14.44 -4.35 -7.86
CA ASN A 92 -13.41 -3.74 -8.69
C ASN A 92 -12.36 -3.08 -7.80
N SER A 93 -11.29 -3.81 -7.50
CA SER A 93 -10.22 -3.37 -6.61
C SER A 93 -8.91 -3.20 -7.36
N GLN A 94 -8.03 -2.34 -6.85
CA GLN A 94 -6.68 -2.19 -7.38
C GLN A 94 -5.90 -3.50 -7.33
N ALA A 95 -5.06 -3.71 -8.34
CA ALA A 95 -4.19 -4.87 -8.44
C ALA A 95 -3.23 -5.01 -7.25
N VAL A 96 -2.88 -6.27 -6.96
CA VAL A 96 -1.86 -6.63 -5.97
C VAL A 96 -0.61 -7.14 -6.64
N SER A 97 0.54 -7.00 -6.00
CA SER A 97 1.82 -7.41 -6.59
C SER A 97 2.59 -8.32 -5.63
N ILE A 98 3.18 -9.41 -6.13
CA ILE A 98 4.11 -10.23 -5.36
C ILE A 98 5.54 -9.80 -5.71
N CYS A 99 6.06 -8.84 -4.96
CA CYS A 99 7.37 -8.25 -5.23
C CYS A 99 8.50 -9.28 -5.06
N PHE A 100 9.65 -9.04 -5.69
CA PHE A 100 10.85 -9.86 -5.50
C PHE A 100 12.12 -9.03 -5.64
N ALA A 101 13.21 -9.45 -5.01
CA ALA A 101 14.51 -8.78 -5.14
C ALA A 101 15.42 -9.57 -6.06
N VAL A 102 16.20 -8.85 -6.88
CA VAL A 102 17.22 -9.44 -7.75
C VAL A 102 18.54 -8.68 -7.66
N ASP A 103 19.63 -9.41 -7.86
CA ASP A 103 20.91 -8.85 -8.32
C ASP A 103 21.26 -9.42 -9.70
N HIS A 104 22.27 -8.85 -10.36
CA HIS A 104 22.74 -9.32 -11.67
C HIS A 104 24.25 -9.56 -11.62
N VAL A 105 24.66 -10.82 -11.60
CA VAL A 105 26.08 -11.21 -11.57
C VAL A 105 26.50 -11.61 -12.98
N GLU A 106 27.38 -10.79 -13.58
CA GLU A 106 27.85 -11.00 -14.96
C GLU A 106 28.60 -12.34 -15.09
N GLY A 107 28.29 -13.10 -16.15
CA GLY A 107 28.92 -14.40 -16.42
C GLY A 107 28.34 -15.59 -15.66
N GLU A 108 27.40 -15.38 -14.73
CA GLU A 108 26.65 -16.44 -14.06
C GLU A 108 25.32 -16.73 -14.78
N ASP A 109 24.76 -17.91 -14.56
CA ASP A 109 23.43 -18.30 -15.04
C ASP A 109 22.58 -18.79 -13.86
N HIS A 110 21.56 -17.99 -13.54
CA HIS A 110 20.58 -18.22 -12.48
C HIS A 110 19.16 -18.36 -13.06
N THR A 111 19.06 -18.69 -14.36
CA THR A 111 17.78 -18.84 -15.03
C THR A 111 16.90 -19.85 -14.31
N ILE A 112 15.72 -19.41 -13.87
CA ILE A 112 14.80 -20.30 -13.16
C ILE A 112 14.17 -21.30 -14.14
N PRO A 113 13.66 -22.46 -13.67
CA PRO A 113 12.82 -23.30 -14.51
C PRO A 113 11.65 -22.50 -15.07
N ARG A 114 11.33 -22.73 -16.35
CA ARG A 114 10.20 -22.08 -17.03
C ARG A 114 8.92 -22.25 -16.19
N PRO A 115 8.27 -21.17 -15.73
CA PRO A 115 7.06 -21.27 -14.91
C PRO A 115 5.93 -21.98 -15.67
N ALA A 116 5.13 -22.80 -14.97
CA ALA A 116 4.04 -23.55 -15.57
C ALA A 116 2.98 -22.64 -16.25
N ALA A 117 2.74 -21.46 -15.67
CA ALA A 117 1.82 -20.46 -16.19
C ALA A 117 2.47 -19.46 -17.18
N TYR A 118 3.72 -19.69 -17.61
CA TYR A 118 4.43 -18.72 -18.45
C TYR A 118 3.73 -18.46 -19.80
N ASP A 119 3.16 -19.50 -20.43
CA ASP A 119 2.42 -19.33 -21.69
C ASP A 119 1.17 -18.47 -21.53
N HIS A 120 0.47 -18.59 -20.39
CA HIS A 120 -0.65 -17.73 -20.04
C HIS A 120 -0.20 -16.27 -19.92
N TRP A 121 0.78 -15.99 -19.06
CA TRP A 121 1.24 -14.62 -18.80
C TRP A 121 1.90 -13.97 -20.01
N ARG A 122 2.59 -14.74 -20.86
CA ARG A 122 3.14 -14.28 -22.13
C ARG A 122 2.04 -13.86 -23.12
N ALA A 123 0.89 -14.53 -23.09
CA ALA A 123 -0.26 -14.20 -23.94
C ALA A 123 -1.12 -13.06 -23.38
N CYS A 124 -0.99 -12.72 -22.08
CA CYS A 124 -1.73 -11.62 -21.46
C CYS A 124 -1.36 -10.27 -22.12
N ASN A 125 -2.34 -9.68 -22.81
CA ASN A 125 -2.26 -8.37 -23.44
C ASN A 125 -3.61 -7.64 -23.28
N PRO A 126 -3.93 -7.16 -22.06
CA PRO A 126 -5.24 -6.56 -21.78
C PRO A 126 -5.47 -5.30 -22.63
N PRO A 127 -6.66 -5.10 -23.22
CA PRO A 127 -6.93 -3.93 -24.05
C PRO A 127 -6.76 -2.60 -23.31
N PHE A 128 -7.17 -2.53 -22.04
CA PHE A 128 -7.01 -1.32 -21.23
C PHE A 128 -5.53 -0.98 -20.97
N TRP A 129 -4.64 -1.98 -20.97
CA TRP A 129 -3.21 -1.83 -20.73
C TRP A 129 -2.43 -1.48 -22.02
N GLY A 130 -2.86 -2.01 -23.17
CA GLY A 130 -2.35 -1.62 -24.49
C GLY A 130 -0.97 -2.19 -24.89
N ALA A 131 -0.43 -3.17 -24.14
CA ALA A 131 0.82 -3.86 -24.44
C ALA A 131 0.86 -5.29 -23.85
N PRO A 132 1.76 -6.18 -24.29
CA PRO A 132 1.97 -7.45 -23.59
C PRO A 132 2.41 -7.19 -22.15
N LEU A 133 1.80 -7.89 -21.18
CA LEU A 133 2.10 -7.69 -19.76
C LEU A 133 3.55 -8.06 -19.43
N LEU A 134 4.06 -9.14 -20.02
CA LEU A 134 5.47 -9.50 -19.99
C LEU A 134 6.24 -8.78 -21.11
N SER A 135 6.49 -7.48 -20.91
CA SER A 135 7.33 -6.68 -21.80
C SER A 135 7.92 -5.48 -21.07
N LEU A 136 8.80 -4.73 -21.72
CA LEU A 136 9.26 -3.43 -21.22
C LEU A 136 8.31 -2.27 -21.61
N ARG A 137 7.19 -2.58 -22.27
CA ARG A 137 6.20 -1.60 -22.73
C ARG A 137 5.00 -1.60 -21.80
N ALA A 138 4.60 -0.42 -21.38
CA ALA A 138 3.49 -0.25 -20.45
C ALA A 138 2.97 1.20 -20.51
N PRO A 139 1.69 1.45 -20.18
CA PRO A 139 1.15 2.79 -20.12
C PRO A 139 1.93 3.63 -19.11
N HIS A 140 2.15 4.89 -19.46
CA HIS A 140 2.65 5.89 -18.53
C HIS A 140 1.51 6.27 -17.57
N PRO A 141 1.67 6.19 -16.24
CA PRO A 141 0.55 6.32 -15.29
C PRO A 141 -0.25 7.62 -15.40
N ARG A 142 0.38 8.71 -15.86
CA ARG A 142 -0.26 10.03 -15.95
C ARG A 142 -0.88 10.35 -17.31
N THR A 143 -0.34 9.78 -18.39
CA THR A 143 -0.74 10.14 -19.77
C THR A 143 -1.43 9.00 -20.50
N LEU A 144 -1.33 7.78 -19.96
CA LEU A 144 -1.79 6.52 -20.55
C LEU A 144 -1.13 6.16 -21.89
N GLU A 145 -0.22 6.98 -22.40
CA GLU A 145 0.58 6.68 -23.58
C GLU A 145 1.47 5.46 -23.30
N ILE A 146 1.54 4.55 -24.28
CA ILE A 146 2.40 3.37 -24.16
C ILE A 146 3.85 3.80 -24.32
N VAL A 147 4.61 3.70 -23.24
CA VAL A 147 6.04 4.01 -23.22
C VAL A 147 6.86 2.72 -23.17
N GLU A 148 8.03 2.77 -23.79
CA GLU A 148 9.04 1.72 -23.66
C GLU A 148 10.03 2.12 -22.57
N ARG A 149 10.15 1.29 -21.54
CA ARG A 149 11.09 1.50 -20.43
C ARG A 149 12.40 0.79 -20.73
N ALA A 150 13.50 1.34 -20.24
CA ALA A 150 14.80 0.69 -20.24
C ALA A 150 14.92 -0.27 -19.05
N PHE A 151 15.74 -1.30 -19.21
CA PHE A 151 16.19 -2.15 -18.12
C PHE A 151 17.69 -2.41 -18.30
N THR A 152 18.50 -1.84 -17.42
CA THR A 152 19.97 -1.94 -17.47
C THR A 152 20.48 -2.29 -16.09
N PRO A 153 20.76 -3.58 -15.81
CA PRO A 153 21.39 -3.97 -14.56
C PRO A 153 22.77 -3.34 -14.40
N ASN A 154 23.09 -2.91 -13.18
CA ASN A 154 24.38 -2.30 -12.84
C ASN A 154 24.82 -1.17 -13.79
N PRO A 155 24.01 -0.10 -13.97
CA PRO A 155 24.19 0.86 -15.06
C PRO A 155 25.49 1.69 -15.02
N GLY A 156 26.34 1.54 -14.00
CA GLY A 156 27.62 2.26 -13.90
C GLY A 156 27.45 3.78 -13.76
N ASP A 157 26.28 4.20 -13.27
CA ASP A 157 25.91 5.57 -12.99
C ASP A 157 26.44 6.03 -11.63
N ASP A 158 26.46 7.35 -11.39
CA ASP A 158 26.69 7.89 -10.05
C ASP A 158 25.35 7.90 -9.28
N PRO A 159 25.15 7.01 -8.28
CA PRO A 159 23.91 6.95 -7.53
C PRO A 159 23.64 8.23 -6.71
N ALA A 160 24.65 9.07 -6.45
CA ALA A 160 24.48 10.33 -5.72
C ALA A 160 23.82 11.43 -6.57
N LEU A 161 23.78 11.27 -7.90
CA LEU A 161 23.15 12.23 -8.82
C LEU A 161 21.67 11.95 -9.09
N VAL A 162 21.11 10.89 -8.50
CA VAL A 162 19.69 10.55 -8.68
C VAL A 162 18.82 11.58 -7.95
N VAL A 163 18.09 12.39 -8.73
CA VAL A 163 17.14 13.38 -8.21
C VAL A 163 15.73 12.77 -8.20
N ALA A 164 15.23 12.43 -7.01
CA ALA A 164 13.87 11.89 -6.82
C ALA A 164 12.80 13.01 -6.72
N ASP A 165 12.77 13.92 -7.69
CA ASP A 165 11.76 14.99 -7.76
C ASP A 165 10.63 14.63 -8.74
N GLN A 166 9.46 14.27 -8.20
CA GLN A 166 8.29 13.88 -8.99
C GLN A 166 7.73 14.99 -9.90
N ARG A 167 8.15 16.25 -9.70
CA ARG A 167 7.81 17.38 -10.59
C ARG A 167 8.63 17.32 -11.89
N LEU A 168 9.85 16.82 -11.83
CA LEU A 168 10.74 16.64 -12.98
C LEU A 168 10.42 15.35 -13.74
N GLY A 169 9.99 14.30 -13.03
CA GLY A 169 9.53 13.05 -13.64
C GLY A 169 9.30 11.94 -12.62
N GLY A 170 8.63 10.86 -13.02
CA GLY A 170 8.37 9.70 -12.16
C GLY A 170 9.62 8.87 -11.83
N GLY A 171 10.72 9.08 -12.56
CA GLY A 171 11.97 8.31 -12.40
C GLY A 171 11.88 6.86 -12.88
N ASP A 172 10.77 6.45 -13.49
CA ASP A 172 10.42 5.06 -13.82
C ASP A 172 10.86 4.62 -15.22
N MET A 173 11.60 5.46 -15.94
CA MET A 173 12.05 5.16 -17.31
C MET A 173 13.13 4.09 -17.38
N ASN A 174 13.98 3.94 -16.36
CA ASN A 174 14.86 2.78 -16.21
C ASN A 174 14.42 1.96 -15.00
N LEU A 175 13.88 0.76 -15.26
CA LEU A 175 13.26 -0.09 -14.25
C LEU A 175 14.24 -0.56 -13.17
N TRP A 176 15.52 -0.72 -13.49
CA TRP A 176 16.56 -1.10 -12.52
C TRP A 176 16.85 0.06 -11.57
N THR A 177 17.23 1.21 -12.12
CA THR A 177 17.56 2.41 -11.32
C THR A 177 16.36 2.86 -10.50
N PHE A 178 15.15 2.83 -11.07
CA PHE A 178 13.91 3.22 -10.40
C PHE A 178 13.63 2.44 -9.11
N ARG A 179 14.00 1.15 -9.08
CA ARG A 179 13.77 0.27 -7.94
C ARG A 179 15.06 -0.26 -7.31
N ARG A 180 16.18 0.42 -7.52
CA ARG A 180 17.47 0.08 -6.91
C ARG A 180 17.44 0.40 -5.42
N ILE A 181 17.52 -0.64 -4.60
CA ILE A 181 17.53 -0.54 -3.13
C ILE A 181 18.96 -0.59 -2.55
N ALA A 182 19.92 -1.08 -3.33
CA ALA A 182 21.33 -1.00 -3.00
C ALA A 182 22.13 -0.75 -4.28
N ALA A 183 22.87 0.37 -4.34
CA ALA A 183 23.88 0.61 -5.36
C ALA A 183 25.23 0.17 -4.80
N ARG A 184 25.92 -0.78 -5.44
CA ARG A 184 27.16 -1.38 -4.92
C ARG A 184 28.25 -0.34 -4.67
N ASP A 185 28.25 0.73 -5.47
CA ASP A 185 29.25 1.80 -5.42
C ASP A 185 29.05 2.76 -4.22
N ASN A 186 27.93 2.65 -3.48
CA ASN A 186 27.73 3.33 -2.19
C ASN A 186 28.38 2.58 -1.02
N PHE A 187 28.89 1.37 -1.23
CA PHE A 187 29.46 0.52 -0.19
C PHE A 187 30.97 0.34 -0.37
N THR A 188 31.63 -0.25 0.63
CA THR A 188 33.06 -0.59 0.53
C THR A 188 33.30 -1.45 -0.70
N PRO A 189 34.31 -1.16 -1.55
CA PRO A 189 34.61 -1.95 -2.73
C PRO A 189 34.71 -3.45 -2.42
N GLY A 190 33.96 -4.26 -3.17
CA GLY A 190 33.89 -5.72 -2.99
C GLY A 190 32.84 -6.20 -1.97
N ALA A 191 32.16 -5.32 -1.23
CA ALA A 191 31.09 -5.71 -0.31
C ALA A 191 29.86 -6.27 -1.03
N TYR A 192 29.54 -5.70 -2.20
CA TYR A 192 28.46 -6.15 -3.08
C TYR A 192 29.02 -6.46 -4.48
N PRO A 193 28.78 -7.65 -5.04
CA PRO A 193 29.18 -7.97 -6.41
C PRO A 193 28.29 -7.27 -7.46
N SER A 194 27.09 -6.84 -7.07
CA SER A 194 26.07 -6.23 -7.93
C SER A 194 25.20 -5.29 -7.10
N ASP A 195 24.58 -4.31 -7.78
CA ASP A 195 23.41 -3.60 -7.26
C ASP A 195 22.29 -4.60 -6.94
N ILE A 196 21.34 -4.18 -6.08
CA ILE A 196 20.13 -4.93 -5.77
C ILE A 196 18.91 -4.09 -6.17
N CYS A 197 18.03 -4.68 -6.97
CA CYS A 197 16.77 -4.10 -7.43
C CYS A 197 15.58 -4.83 -6.80
N LEU A 198 14.65 -4.10 -6.19
CA LEU A 198 13.39 -4.62 -5.66
C LEU A 198 12.27 -4.46 -6.70
N VAL A 199 12.00 -5.52 -7.45
CA VAL A 199 10.96 -5.52 -8.49
C VAL A 199 9.58 -5.31 -7.85
N ASN A 200 9.08 -4.10 -8.00
CA ASN A 200 7.70 -3.69 -7.81
C ASN A 200 7.34 -2.76 -8.96
N TRP A 201 6.98 -3.35 -10.09
CA TRP A 201 6.63 -2.61 -11.29
C TRP A 201 5.23 -2.99 -11.75
N PRO A 202 4.61 -2.14 -12.58
CA PRO A 202 3.27 -2.41 -13.08
C PRO A 202 3.08 -3.74 -13.82
N MET A 203 4.13 -4.26 -14.46
CA MET A 203 4.10 -5.54 -15.18
C MET A 203 3.81 -6.76 -14.27
N ILE A 204 3.96 -6.61 -12.94
CA ILE A 204 3.63 -7.66 -11.97
C ILE A 204 2.37 -7.34 -11.15
N ASP A 205 1.58 -6.37 -11.60
CA ASP A 205 0.29 -6.08 -11.01
C ASP A 205 -0.71 -7.15 -11.44
N PHE A 206 -1.18 -7.95 -10.47
CA PHE A 206 -2.19 -8.96 -10.67
C PHE A 206 -3.58 -8.32 -10.56
N PHE A 207 -4.23 -8.13 -11.71
CA PHE A 207 -5.56 -7.55 -11.86
C PHE A 207 -6.62 -8.55 -12.36
N GLU A 208 -6.31 -9.86 -12.48
CA GLU A 208 -7.31 -10.81 -13.00
C GLU A 208 -8.44 -11.09 -12.00
N ASP A 209 -8.18 -11.01 -10.69
CA ASP A 209 -9.18 -11.28 -9.65
C ASP A 209 -8.90 -10.48 -8.36
N PRO A 210 -9.93 -10.03 -7.62
CA PRO A 210 -9.75 -9.35 -6.33
C PRO A 210 -9.31 -10.33 -5.23
N ILE A 211 -8.74 -9.84 -4.14
CA ILE A 211 -8.37 -10.67 -2.97
C ILE A 211 -9.16 -10.32 -1.69
N ILE A 212 -10.05 -9.32 -1.78
CA ILE A 212 -10.91 -8.87 -0.69
C ILE A 212 -12.23 -9.65 -0.74
N ASP A 213 -12.78 -10.00 0.43
CA ASP A 213 -14.08 -10.68 0.59
C ASP A 213 -14.21 -12.00 -0.16
N VAL A 214 -13.13 -12.78 -0.15
CA VAL A 214 -13.05 -14.12 -0.76
C VAL A 214 -12.75 -15.17 0.31
N SER A 215 -13.04 -16.44 0.01
CA SER A 215 -12.70 -17.54 0.89
C SER A 215 -11.17 -17.68 1.08
N GLU A 216 -10.72 -18.30 2.17
CA GLU A 216 -9.29 -18.55 2.42
C GLU A 216 -8.64 -19.39 1.29
N LYS A 217 -9.42 -20.28 0.68
CA LYS A 217 -8.99 -21.06 -0.49
C LYS A 217 -8.77 -20.14 -1.70
N GLU A 218 -9.75 -19.32 -2.06
CA GLU A 218 -9.63 -18.40 -3.19
C GLU A 218 -8.52 -17.38 -2.99
N TYR A 219 -8.38 -16.83 -1.78
CA TYR A 219 -7.27 -15.96 -1.43
C TYR A 219 -5.92 -16.62 -1.72
N THR A 220 -5.73 -17.85 -1.25
CA THR A 220 -4.49 -18.62 -1.47
C THR A 220 -4.26 -18.92 -2.95
N ASP A 221 -5.29 -19.35 -3.67
CA ASP A 221 -5.22 -19.67 -5.10
C ASP A 221 -4.89 -18.43 -5.95
N ARG A 222 -5.50 -17.28 -5.63
CA ARG A 222 -5.27 -16.00 -6.33
C ARG A 222 -3.87 -15.45 -6.04
N LEU A 223 -3.37 -15.54 -4.80
CA LEU A 223 -1.98 -15.18 -4.50
C LEU A 223 -0.96 -16.10 -5.17
N ALA A 224 -1.26 -17.40 -5.32
CA ALA A 224 -0.40 -18.31 -6.07
C ALA A 224 -0.31 -17.92 -7.56
N ARG A 225 -1.43 -17.47 -8.15
CA ARG A 225 -1.44 -16.91 -9.51
C ARG A 225 -0.64 -15.62 -9.62
N ALA A 226 -0.81 -14.68 -8.69
CA ALA A 226 -0.02 -13.44 -8.64
C ALA A 226 1.50 -13.73 -8.48
N ALA A 227 1.87 -14.74 -7.69
CA ALA A 227 3.24 -15.19 -7.57
C ALA A 227 3.76 -15.80 -8.88
N SER A 228 2.92 -16.55 -9.60
CA SER A 228 3.27 -17.12 -10.91
C SER A 228 3.52 -16.05 -11.98
N LEU A 229 2.80 -14.91 -11.94
CA LEU A 229 3.08 -13.74 -12.78
C LEU A 229 4.47 -13.17 -12.47
N SER A 230 4.82 -13.06 -11.19
CA SER A 230 6.11 -12.51 -10.75
C SER A 230 7.29 -13.39 -11.17
N TYR A 231 7.17 -14.71 -11.02
CA TYR A 231 8.16 -15.64 -11.59
C TYR A 231 8.21 -15.59 -13.12
N SER A 232 7.08 -15.40 -13.79
CA SER A 232 7.02 -15.29 -15.24
C SER A 232 7.70 -14.01 -15.74
N MET A 233 7.58 -12.90 -15.00
CA MET A 233 8.32 -11.68 -15.27
C MET A 233 9.83 -11.87 -15.09
N LEU A 234 10.27 -12.51 -14.00
CA LEU A 234 11.68 -12.85 -13.82
C LEU A 234 12.20 -13.73 -14.98
N TYR A 235 11.48 -14.79 -15.33
CA TYR A 235 11.87 -15.68 -16.41
C TYR A 235 11.94 -14.96 -17.76
N PHE A 236 10.99 -14.06 -18.05
CA PHE A 236 11.03 -13.16 -19.20
C PHE A 236 12.31 -12.31 -19.19
N LEU A 237 12.65 -11.68 -18.06
CA LEU A 237 13.89 -10.91 -17.93
C LEU A 237 15.13 -11.76 -18.21
N GLN A 238 15.17 -12.99 -17.71
CA GLN A 238 16.31 -13.90 -17.86
C GLN A 238 16.49 -14.43 -19.30
N THR A 239 15.40 -14.59 -20.06
CA THR A 239 15.42 -15.37 -21.31
C THR A 239 15.01 -14.60 -22.57
N GLU A 240 14.17 -13.57 -22.43
CA GLU A 240 13.48 -12.95 -23.57
C GLU A 240 13.57 -11.42 -23.59
N CYS A 241 13.85 -10.76 -22.47
CA CYS A 241 13.98 -9.32 -22.39
C CYS A 241 15.11 -8.81 -23.31
N PRO A 242 14.85 -7.83 -24.19
CA PRO A 242 15.89 -7.21 -25.01
C PRO A 242 17.03 -6.67 -24.13
N ARG A 243 18.28 -6.89 -24.54
CA ARG A 243 19.42 -6.33 -23.83
C ARG A 243 19.65 -4.88 -24.23
N ALA A 244 19.93 -4.03 -23.25
CA ALA A 244 20.20 -2.61 -23.46
C ALA A 244 21.44 -2.35 -24.33
N ASP A 245 22.40 -3.29 -24.36
CA ASP A 245 23.61 -3.23 -25.19
C ASP A 245 23.38 -3.64 -26.67
N GLY A 246 22.16 -4.04 -27.01
CA GLY A 246 21.79 -4.52 -28.35
C GLY A 246 22.34 -5.91 -28.71
N ARG A 247 23.01 -6.62 -27.80
CA ARG A 247 23.70 -7.90 -28.09
C ARG A 247 22.81 -9.14 -27.95
N GLY A 248 21.50 -8.96 -28.06
CA GLY A 248 20.53 -10.05 -28.01
C GLY A 248 19.48 -9.85 -26.92
N LYS A 249 19.12 -10.95 -26.25
CA LYS A 249 18.03 -10.99 -25.26
C LYS A 249 18.40 -11.83 -24.05
N GLY A 250 17.73 -11.58 -22.93
CA GLY A 250 17.83 -12.30 -21.68
C GLY A 250 19.02 -11.89 -20.80
N TYR A 251 18.77 -11.77 -19.50
CA TYR A 251 19.76 -11.52 -18.47
C TYR A 251 19.90 -12.75 -17.54
N PRO A 252 20.60 -13.82 -17.97
CA PRO A 252 20.70 -15.06 -17.19
C PRO A 252 21.40 -14.86 -15.84
N GLY A 253 22.25 -13.83 -15.71
CA GLY A 253 22.89 -13.47 -14.44
C GLY A 253 21.95 -12.90 -13.39
N LEU A 254 20.66 -12.67 -13.71
CA LEU A 254 19.67 -12.21 -12.72
C LEU A 254 19.37 -13.32 -11.73
N ARG A 255 19.66 -13.08 -10.46
CA ARG A 255 19.46 -14.05 -9.39
C ARG A 255 18.46 -13.52 -8.37
N LEU A 256 17.52 -14.38 -7.95
CA LEU A 256 16.61 -14.06 -6.86
C LEU A 256 17.36 -13.91 -5.53
N ARG A 257 17.07 -12.82 -4.83
CA ARG A 257 17.65 -12.48 -3.52
C ARG A 257 16.66 -12.75 -2.40
N GLY A 258 16.39 -14.04 -2.17
CA GLY A 258 15.54 -14.51 -1.08
C GLY A 258 16.06 -14.14 0.31
N ASP A 259 17.37 -13.94 0.45
CA ASP A 259 18.03 -13.40 1.63
C ASP A 259 17.65 -11.95 1.93
N VAL A 260 17.33 -11.15 0.89
CA VAL A 260 16.84 -9.76 1.03
C VAL A 260 15.36 -9.73 1.37
N THR A 261 14.56 -10.61 0.75
CA THR A 261 13.11 -10.67 1.00
C THR A 261 12.75 -11.48 2.24
N GLY A 262 13.69 -12.24 2.81
CA GLY A 262 13.50 -13.09 3.97
C GLY A 262 12.72 -14.38 3.68
N THR A 263 12.76 -14.89 2.45
CA THR A 263 12.04 -16.10 2.03
C THR A 263 12.91 -17.06 1.22
N ASP A 264 12.71 -18.36 1.41
CA ASP A 264 13.43 -19.39 0.66
C ASP A 264 12.96 -19.50 -0.80
N HIS A 265 11.75 -19.02 -1.10
CA HIS A 265 11.18 -18.99 -2.44
C HIS A 265 11.54 -17.70 -3.23
N GLY A 266 12.30 -16.77 -2.65
CA GLY A 266 12.82 -15.59 -3.36
C GLY A 266 11.85 -14.42 -3.55
N LEU A 267 10.54 -14.62 -3.36
CA LEU A 267 9.53 -13.56 -3.44
C LEU A 267 9.32 -12.88 -2.07
N ALA A 268 8.62 -11.74 -2.02
CA ALA A 268 8.28 -11.05 -0.78
C ALA A 268 7.44 -11.93 0.17
N MET A 269 7.57 -11.70 1.48
CA MET A 269 6.83 -12.44 2.52
C MET A 269 5.30 -12.27 2.46
N ALA A 270 4.82 -11.19 1.85
CA ALA A 270 3.42 -10.84 1.73
C ALA A 270 3.17 -10.08 0.40
N PRO A 271 1.93 -10.12 -0.14
CA PRO A 271 1.57 -9.28 -1.28
C PRO A 271 1.67 -7.80 -0.92
N TYR A 272 2.04 -6.98 -1.90
CA TYR A 272 1.82 -5.54 -1.84
C TYR A 272 0.36 -5.25 -2.17
N VAL A 273 -0.40 -4.80 -1.16
CA VAL A 273 -1.83 -4.52 -1.25
C VAL A 273 -2.05 -3.00 -1.32
N ARG A 274 -2.70 -2.55 -2.40
CA ARG A 274 -2.98 -1.12 -2.64
C ARG A 274 -4.33 -0.66 -2.10
N GLU A 275 -5.25 -1.58 -1.89
CA GLU A 275 -6.61 -1.29 -1.46
C GLU A 275 -7.05 -2.26 -0.39
N SER A 276 -7.65 -1.72 0.66
CA SER A 276 -8.23 -2.46 1.78
C SER A 276 -9.76 -2.38 1.73
N ARG A 277 -10.42 -3.17 2.57
CA ARG A 277 -11.73 -2.76 3.09
C ARG A 277 -11.57 -1.40 3.77
N ARG A 278 -12.44 -0.45 3.42
CA ARG A 278 -12.44 0.90 3.97
C ARG A 278 -13.61 1.07 4.90
N ILE A 279 -13.34 1.48 6.14
CA ILE A 279 -14.38 1.60 7.16
C ILE A 279 -15.42 2.65 6.75
N GLN A 280 -16.70 2.38 7.03
CA GLN A 280 -17.71 3.44 6.98
C GLN A 280 -17.51 4.35 8.19
N ALA A 281 -16.69 5.37 8.01
CA ALA A 281 -16.20 6.24 9.07
C ALA A 281 -17.15 7.41 9.37
N VAL A 282 -16.87 8.14 10.45
CA VAL A 282 -17.55 9.40 10.77
C VAL A 282 -17.34 10.44 9.66
N THR A 283 -16.12 10.51 9.13
CA THR A 283 -15.76 11.38 7.99
C THR A 283 -15.29 10.50 6.84
N ARG A 284 -15.97 10.58 5.69
CA ARG A 284 -15.51 9.97 4.44
C ARG A 284 -14.78 11.03 3.61
N ILE A 285 -13.53 10.75 3.26
CA ILE A 285 -12.69 11.63 2.45
C ILE A 285 -12.97 11.36 0.97
N VAL A 286 -13.32 12.41 0.22
CA VAL A 286 -13.70 12.32 -1.20
C VAL A 286 -12.77 13.14 -2.09
N GLU A 287 -12.69 12.82 -3.38
CA GLU A 287 -11.76 13.45 -4.34
C GLU A 287 -11.82 14.98 -4.30
N GLN A 288 -13.01 15.56 -4.15
CA GLN A 288 -13.25 16.99 -4.11
C GLN A 288 -12.59 17.68 -2.92
N ASP A 289 -12.13 16.93 -1.91
CA ASP A 289 -11.45 17.49 -0.76
C ASP A 289 -10.02 17.91 -1.10
N LEU A 290 -9.37 17.27 -2.07
CA LEU A 290 -7.94 17.43 -2.29
C LEU A 290 -7.49 17.44 -3.76
N SER A 291 -8.37 17.10 -4.71
CA SER A 291 -8.07 17.19 -6.13
C SER A 291 -7.71 18.63 -6.51
N LEU A 292 -6.54 18.81 -7.11
CA LEU A 292 -6.06 20.10 -7.57
C LEU A 292 -6.97 20.69 -8.65
N GLU A 293 -7.60 19.84 -9.46
CA GLU A 293 -8.55 20.27 -10.50
C GLU A 293 -9.80 20.90 -9.87
N VAL A 294 -10.31 20.32 -8.78
CA VAL A 294 -11.51 20.81 -8.09
C VAL A 294 -11.19 21.98 -7.14
N ARG A 295 -10.07 21.87 -6.41
CA ARG A 295 -9.69 22.82 -5.35
C ARG A 295 -8.93 24.03 -5.88
N GLY A 296 -8.09 23.83 -6.91
CA GLY A 296 -7.20 24.85 -7.46
C GLY A 296 -6.39 25.56 -6.38
N ALA A 297 -6.36 26.90 -6.43
CA ALA A 297 -5.62 27.74 -5.48
C ALA A 297 -6.20 27.77 -4.06
N LYS A 298 -7.39 27.17 -3.82
CA LYS A 298 -7.98 27.12 -2.46
C LYS A 298 -7.22 26.16 -1.54
N GLY A 299 -6.38 25.28 -2.09
CA GLY A 299 -5.76 24.18 -1.35
C GLY A 299 -6.78 23.09 -0.98
N ALA A 300 -6.31 22.01 -0.36
CA ALA A 300 -7.19 20.96 0.14
C ALA A 300 -8.18 21.51 1.19
N VAL A 301 -9.24 20.77 1.46
CA VAL A 301 -10.09 21.00 2.63
C VAL A 301 -9.23 20.95 3.88
N ARG A 302 -9.37 21.96 4.74
CA ARG A 302 -8.83 21.92 6.10
C ARG A 302 -9.88 21.29 7.00
N TYR A 303 -9.54 20.20 7.66
CA TYR A 303 -10.45 19.51 8.55
C TYR A 303 -10.33 20.10 9.96
N ARG A 304 -11.48 20.38 10.60
CA ARG A 304 -11.50 20.88 11.99
C ARG A 304 -10.82 19.94 12.97
N ASP A 305 -10.81 18.65 12.63
CA ASP A 305 -10.33 17.54 13.43
C ASP A 305 -9.09 16.89 12.79
N SER A 306 -8.21 17.67 12.15
CA SER A 306 -7.02 17.13 11.51
C SER A 306 -6.02 16.56 12.51
N VAL A 307 -5.56 15.33 12.25
CA VAL A 307 -4.61 14.57 13.08
C VAL A 307 -3.36 14.15 12.33
N GLY A 308 -3.18 14.64 11.11
CA GLY A 308 -2.07 14.25 10.27
C GLY A 308 -2.06 14.97 8.93
N VAL A 309 -1.01 14.75 8.15
CA VAL A 309 -0.84 15.33 6.83
C VAL A 309 -0.39 14.29 5.81
N GLY A 310 -0.69 14.56 4.54
CA GLY A 310 -0.18 13.79 3.41
C GLY A 310 0.02 14.66 2.17
N MET A 311 0.92 14.23 1.29
CA MET A 311 1.13 14.84 -0.01
C MET A 311 1.54 13.77 -1.00
N TYR A 312 0.58 13.38 -1.84
CA TYR A 312 0.79 12.49 -2.96
C TYR A 312 -0.33 12.69 -3.97
N ARG A 313 -0.09 12.37 -5.24
CA ARG A 313 -1.15 12.34 -6.26
C ARG A 313 -2.12 11.20 -5.94
N ILE A 314 -3.38 11.29 -6.37
CA ILE A 314 -4.23 10.10 -6.43
C ILE A 314 -3.64 9.23 -7.54
N ASP A 315 -3.10 8.08 -7.16
CA ASP A 315 -2.43 7.13 -8.06
C ASP A 315 -3.10 5.76 -7.89
N LEU A 316 -4.07 5.48 -8.77
CA LEU A 316 -4.74 4.19 -8.82
C LEU A 316 -4.12 3.34 -9.91
N HIS A 317 -3.72 2.14 -9.53
CA HIS A 317 -3.21 1.14 -10.48
C HIS A 317 -4.36 0.44 -11.22
N PRO A 318 -4.05 -0.29 -12.32
CA PRO A 318 -5.03 -1.14 -12.96
C PRO A 318 -5.82 -1.99 -11.99
N SER A 319 -7.09 -2.15 -12.30
CA SER A 319 -8.09 -2.68 -11.38
C SER A 319 -8.66 -4.00 -11.90
N THR A 320 -9.32 -4.75 -11.03
CA THR A 320 -9.94 -6.04 -11.39
C THR A 320 -11.19 -5.90 -12.27
N GLY A 321 -11.71 -4.68 -12.43
CA GLY A 321 -12.75 -4.33 -13.39
C GLY A 321 -12.25 -4.06 -14.81
N GLY A 322 -10.92 -4.04 -15.00
CA GLY A 322 -10.31 -3.76 -16.30
C GLY A 322 -10.11 -2.27 -16.59
N ASP A 323 -9.98 -1.44 -15.55
CA ASP A 323 -9.59 -0.05 -15.69
C ASP A 323 -8.07 0.08 -15.79
N ASN A 324 -7.61 1.12 -16.49
CA ASN A 324 -6.21 1.51 -16.49
C ASN A 324 -5.95 2.49 -15.33
N TYR A 325 -4.76 3.10 -15.29
CA TYR A 325 -4.41 4.11 -14.29
C TYR A 325 -5.42 5.24 -14.21
N ILE A 326 -5.69 5.67 -12.97
CA ILE A 326 -6.31 6.96 -12.68
C ILE A 326 -5.26 7.77 -11.89
N ASP A 327 -4.74 8.83 -12.51
CA ASP A 327 -3.81 9.77 -11.88
C ASP A 327 -4.46 11.15 -11.79
N VAL A 328 -4.68 11.65 -10.57
CA VAL A 328 -5.22 12.99 -10.32
C VAL A 328 -4.22 13.79 -9.48
N ALA A 329 -3.93 15.01 -9.92
CA ALA A 329 -3.10 15.93 -9.15
C ALA A 329 -3.78 16.32 -7.84
N CYS A 330 -3.02 16.42 -6.75
CA CYS A 330 -3.56 16.70 -5.43
C CYS A 330 -2.88 17.91 -4.79
N CYS A 331 -3.65 18.67 -4.03
CA CYS A 331 -3.14 19.61 -3.05
C CYS A 331 -2.54 18.84 -1.85
N PRO A 332 -1.54 19.40 -1.14
CA PRO A 332 -1.17 18.90 0.18
C PRO A 332 -2.41 18.85 1.09
N PHE A 333 -2.65 17.70 1.71
CA PHE A 333 -3.91 17.39 2.38
C PHE A 333 -3.70 16.98 3.85
N GLU A 334 -4.81 16.91 4.57
CA GLU A 334 -4.91 16.64 6.00
C GLU A 334 -5.66 15.32 6.25
N ILE A 335 -5.39 14.67 7.38
CA ILE A 335 -6.03 13.41 7.79
C ILE A 335 -7.06 13.74 8.89
N PRO A 336 -8.38 13.68 8.63
CA PRO A 336 -9.38 13.95 9.65
C PRO A 336 -9.48 12.79 10.66
N LEU A 337 -9.57 13.10 11.96
CA LEU A 337 -9.81 12.13 13.03
C LEU A 337 -11.04 11.27 12.75
N GLY A 338 -12.10 11.89 12.23
CA GLY A 338 -13.33 11.18 11.87
C GLY A 338 -13.15 10.06 10.83
N ALA A 339 -12.09 10.07 10.01
CA ALA A 339 -11.82 8.99 9.07
C ALA A 339 -11.25 7.73 9.74
N LEU A 340 -10.70 7.85 10.95
CA LEU A 340 -10.16 6.71 11.72
C LEU A 340 -11.25 5.99 12.54
N ILE A 341 -12.41 6.61 12.71
CA ILE A 341 -13.44 6.20 13.67
C ILE A 341 -14.65 5.63 12.93
N PRO A 342 -15.14 4.42 13.27
CA PRO A 342 -16.40 3.91 12.74
C PRO A 342 -17.54 4.90 12.99
N LYS A 343 -18.41 5.14 11.99
CA LYS A 343 -19.56 6.06 12.10
C LYS A 343 -20.46 5.79 13.31
N ASP A 344 -20.46 4.54 13.71
CA ASP A 344 -21.32 3.90 14.71
C ASP A 344 -20.65 3.81 16.10
N GLY A 345 -19.43 4.35 16.26
CA GLY A 345 -18.66 4.31 17.51
C GLY A 345 -17.97 2.97 17.78
N GLY A 346 -17.59 2.74 19.04
CA GLY A 346 -16.88 1.54 19.49
C GLY A 346 -15.42 1.80 19.87
N ASN A 347 -14.65 0.71 20.03
CA ASN A 347 -13.24 0.75 20.43
C ASN A 347 -12.27 0.19 19.37
N LEU A 348 -12.77 -0.13 18.16
CA LEU A 348 -11.92 -0.45 17.01
C LEU A 348 -11.63 0.82 16.22
N LEU A 349 -10.36 1.13 16.02
CA LEU A 349 -9.89 2.23 15.18
C LEU A 349 -9.22 1.70 13.91
N ALA A 350 -9.40 2.40 12.79
CA ALA A 350 -8.58 2.17 11.61
C ALA A 350 -7.16 2.71 11.84
N GLY A 351 -6.15 1.88 11.51
CA GLY A 351 -4.74 2.16 11.80
C GLY A 351 -3.84 2.15 10.57
N CYS A 352 -4.40 2.05 9.37
CA CYS A 352 -3.67 2.04 8.10
C CYS A 352 -4.58 2.53 6.95
N LYS A 353 -4.38 2.07 5.71
CA LYS A 353 -5.25 2.34 4.55
C LYS A 353 -6.73 1.91 4.68
N ASN A 354 -7.14 1.32 5.80
CA ASN A 354 -8.54 0.93 6.08
C ASN A 354 -9.42 2.07 6.63
N ILE A 355 -8.91 3.31 6.69
CA ILE A 355 -9.67 4.51 7.07
C ILE A 355 -10.79 4.85 6.07
N GLY A 356 -11.66 5.80 6.46
CA GLY A 356 -12.78 6.30 5.67
C GLY A 356 -12.39 7.08 4.42
N THR A 357 -11.85 6.39 3.43
CA THR A 357 -11.56 6.90 2.08
C THR A 357 -12.52 6.29 1.06
N THR A 358 -12.54 6.83 -0.16
CA THR A 358 -13.16 6.21 -1.34
C THR A 358 -12.10 5.40 -2.09
N HIS A 359 -12.49 4.63 -3.12
CA HIS A 359 -11.54 4.00 -4.02
C HIS A 359 -10.56 5.02 -4.61
N ILE A 360 -11.09 6.20 -5.00
CA ILE A 360 -10.33 7.32 -5.56
C ILE A 360 -9.35 7.87 -4.54
N THR A 361 -9.82 8.36 -3.38
CA THR A 361 -8.93 9.03 -2.43
C THR A 361 -7.96 8.07 -1.75
N ASN A 362 -8.31 6.79 -1.60
CA ASN A 362 -7.37 5.78 -1.12
C ASN A 362 -6.04 5.79 -1.92
N GLY A 363 -6.08 6.12 -3.23
CA GLY A 363 -4.89 6.24 -4.08
C GLY A 363 -3.80 7.18 -3.56
N CYS A 364 -4.13 8.16 -2.72
CA CYS A 364 -3.16 9.06 -2.09
C CYS A 364 -3.00 8.85 -0.56
N TYR A 365 -3.96 8.23 0.11
CA TYR A 365 -3.87 7.93 1.56
C TYR A 365 -3.19 6.60 1.89
N ARG A 366 -3.14 5.64 0.95
CA ARG A 366 -2.48 4.32 1.12
C ARG A 366 -0.96 4.35 1.00
N LEU A 367 -0.34 5.52 1.06
CA LEU A 367 1.11 5.68 0.94
C LEU A 367 1.72 5.52 2.34
N HIS A 368 2.79 4.75 2.46
CA HIS A 368 3.38 4.40 3.76
C HIS A 368 3.60 5.58 4.73
N PRO A 369 4.07 6.78 4.31
CA PRO A 369 4.18 7.91 5.22
C PRO A 369 2.84 8.36 5.82
N VAL A 370 1.78 8.35 5.01
CA VAL A 370 0.41 8.68 5.45
C VAL A 370 -0.13 7.56 6.34
N GLU A 371 0.07 6.30 5.99
CA GLU A 371 -0.34 5.16 6.82
C GLU A 371 0.37 5.13 8.18
N TRP A 372 1.65 5.48 8.24
CA TRP A 372 2.38 5.59 9.50
C TRP A 372 1.80 6.69 10.39
N ASN A 373 1.48 7.85 9.81
CA ASN A 373 0.81 8.93 10.53
C ASN A 373 -0.57 8.50 11.05
N ILE A 374 -1.39 7.81 10.23
CA ILE A 374 -2.68 7.24 10.65
C ILE A 374 -2.50 6.31 11.86
N GLY A 375 -1.55 5.38 11.80
CA GLY A 375 -1.29 4.45 12.90
C GLY A 375 -0.80 5.14 14.18
N GLU A 376 0.04 6.17 14.05
CA GLU A 376 0.52 7.00 15.15
C GLU A 376 -0.64 7.77 15.81
N ALA A 377 -1.45 8.48 15.02
CA ALA A 377 -2.63 9.19 15.49
C ALA A 377 -3.64 8.26 16.18
N ALA A 378 -3.89 7.07 15.62
CA ALA A 378 -4.77 6.06 16.23
C ALA A 378 -4.23 5.57 17.59
N GLY A 379 -2.91 5.36 17.70
CA GLY A 379 -2.25 4.97 18.95
C GLY A 379 -2.34 6.05 20.03
N ILE A 380 -2.08 7.31 19.65
CA ILE A 380 -2.16 8.47 20.55
C ILE A 380 -3.61 8.71 20.99
N LEU A 381 -4.59 8.56 20.09
CA LEU A 381 -6.02 8.65 20.42
C LEU A 381 -6.43 7.59 21.45
N ALA A 382 -6.05 6.33 21.22
CA ALA A 382 -6.36 5.25 22.16
C ALA A 382 -5.78 5.53 23.55
N ALA A 383 -4.54 6.01 23.63
CA ALA A 383 -3.91 6.39 24.90
C ALA A 383 -4.62 7.59 25.56
N HIS A 384 -4.97 8.62 24.79
CA HIS A 384 -5.71 9.79 25.28
C HIS A 384 -7.06 9.38 25.88
N CYS A 385 -7.84 8.58 25.14
CA CYS A 385 -9.12 8.05 25.60
C CYS A 385 -8.99 7.21 26.89
N LEU A 386 -7.95 6.39 27.01
CA LEU A 386 -7.68 5.63 28.24
C LEU A 386 -7.39 6.53 29.44
N ASN A 387 -6.69 7.65 29.23
CA ASN A 387 -6.32 8.59 30.30
C ASN A 387 -7.48 9.49 30.74
N THR A 388 -8.40 9.82 29.83
CA THR A 388 -9.51 10.76 30.09
C THR A 388 -10.84 10.07 30.35
N GLY A 389 -10.97 8.78 30.03
CA GLY A 389 -12.23 8.05 30.09
C GLY A 389 -13.20 8.39 28.95
N LEU A 390 -12.76 9.17 27.96
CA LEU A 390 -13.53 9.53 26.77
C LEU A 390 -13.48 8.41 25.73
N THR A 391 -14.48 8.37 24.87
CA THR A 391 -14.50 7.54 23.66
C THR A 391 -13.94 8.31 22.45
N PRO A 392 -13.45 7.61 21.41
CA PRO A 392 -12.94 8.26 20.20
C PRO A 392 -13.96 9.22 19.57
N ILE A 393 -15.23 8.81 19.54
CA ILE A 393 -16.29 9.60 18.92
C ILE A 393 -16.67 10.83 19.76
N GLU A 394 -16.50 10.81 21.08
CA GLU A 394 -16.67 11.99 21.93
C GLU A 394 -15.56 13.01 21.68
N VAL A 395 -14.30 12.54 21.62
CA VAL A 395 -13.15 13.40 21.26
C VAL A 395 -13.35 14.01 19.88
N GLN A 396 -13.83 13.24 18.92
CA GLN A 396 -14.03 13.74 17.56
C GLN A 396 -15.19 14.73 17.47
N LYS A 397 -16.32 14.51 18.15
CA LYS A 397 -17.54 15.33 17.98
C LYS A 397 -17.48 16.71 18.64
N ASP A 398 -16.70 16.85 19.70
CA ASP A 398 -16.65 18.07 20.51
C ASP A 398 -15.33 18.83 20.27
N ASP A 399 -15.42 20.10 19.89
CA ASP A 399 -14.26 20.90 19.52
C ASP A 399 -13.33 21.21 20.71
N GLU A 400 -13.86 21.30 21.94
CA GLU A 400 -13.02 21.52 23.14
C GLU A 400 -12.28 20.23 23.55
N LEU A 401 -12.94 19.08 23.40
CA LEU A 401 -12.31 17.78 23.64
C LEU A 401 -11.26 17.49 22.56
N PHE A 402 -11.57 17.78 21.29
CA PHE A 402 -10.61 17.67 20.21
C PHE A 402 -9.41 18.59 20.42
N ALA A 403 -9.61 19.85 20.82
CA ALA A 403 -8.50 20.78 21.05
C ALA A 403 -7.51 20.25 22.11
N LYS A 404 -8.00 19.64 23.18
CA LYS A 404 -7.14 18.99 24.20
C LYS A 404 -6.37 17.79 23.64
N PHE A 405 -6.99 17.01 22.75
CA PHE A 405 -6.32 15.92 22.07
C PHE A 405 -5.28 16.41 21.05
N HIS A 406 -5.61 17.48 20.32
CA HIS A 406 -4.74 18.13 19.36
C HIS A 406 -3.45 18.66 20.01
N GLU A 407 -3.54 19.24 21.22
CA GLU A 407 -2.36 19.60 22.01
C GLU A 407 -1.43 18.41 22.28
N VAL A 408 -1.99 17.22 22.54
CA VAL A 408 -1.19 15.99 22.72
C VAL A 408 -0.49 15.59 21.43
N LEU A 409 -1.18 15.63 20.28
CA LEU A 409 -0.57 15.32 18.99
C LEU A 409 0.62 16.25 18.69
N VAL A 410 0.45 17.55 18.91
CA VAL A 410 1.52 18.54 18.72
C VAL A 410 2.69 18.29 19.67
N CYS A 411 2.42 17.91 20.93
CA CYS A 411 3.48 17.58 21.90
C CYS A 411 4.28 16.32 21.51
N GLU A 412 3.62 15.33 20.90
CA GLU A 412 4.28 14.13 20.36
C GLU A 412 5.00 14.40 19.01
N GLY A 413 4.83 15.60 18.44
CA GLY A 413 5.50 16.02 17.20
C GLY A 413 4.75 15.66 15.93
N VAL A 414 3.46 15.34 16.02
CA VAL A 414 2.62 15.06 14.85
C VAL A 414 2.27 16.36 14.13
N GLU A 415 2.64 16.45 12.86
CA GLU A 415 2.19 17.53 11.97
C GLU A 415 0.72 17.30 11.59
N THR A 416 -0.15 18.22 12.01
CA THR A 416 -1.60 18.15 11.74
C THR A 416 -2.06 19.10 10.64
N SER A 417 -1.19 19.96 10.13
CA SER A 417 -1.50 20.85 9.00
C SER A 417 -0.22 21.23 8.26
N TRP A 418 -0.35 21.45 6.96
CA TRP A 418 0.78 21.95 6.16
C TRP A 418 1.06 23.41 6.50
N PRO A 419 2.33 23.83 6.65
CA PRO A 419 2.67 25.21 6.92
C PRO A 419 2.27 26.10 5.74
N ASP A 420 1.65 27.25 6.04
CA ASP A 420 1.39 28.29 5.05
C ASP A 420 2.69 29.02 4.72
N VAL A 421 3.36 28.58 3.64
CA VAL A 421 4.56 29.25 3.14
C VAL A 421 4.15 30.47 2.31
N THR A 422 4.16 31.64 2.93
CA THR A 422 4.01 32.93 2.24
C THR A 422 5.38 33.61 2.12
N GLY A 423 5.71 34.09 0.93
CA GLY A 423 6.90 34.91 0.71
C GLY A 423 6.69 36.31 1.29
N TYR A 424 7.75 36.87 1.88
CA TYR A 424 7.80 38.27 2.33
C TYR A 424 8.06 39.23 1.18
#